data_AF-E0ZS56-F1
#
_entry.id   AF-E0ZS56-F1
#
_cell.length_a   1.000
_cell.length_b   1.000
_cell.length_c   1.000
_cell.angle_alpha   90.00
_cell.angle_beta   90.00
_cell.angle_gamma   90.00
#
_symmetry.space_group_name_H-M   'P 1'
#
loop_
_entity.id
_entity.type
_entity.pdbx_description
1 polymer ?
#
loop_
_entity_poly.entity_id
_entity_poly.type
_entity_poly.pdbx_seq_one_letter_code
_entity_poly.pdbx_strand_id
1 'polypeptide(L)'
;MILNPDAKLKLSQLVVNAGGVAAVIDCIGSCKGNTRLPGIMMLGYVAAHSENLAMAVIISKGVPQLSVCLSEEPEDHIKAAAAWALGQIGRHTPEHARAVAVTNTLPVLLSLYMSTESSEDLQVKSKKAIKNILQKCTYLPALEPFLYDAPPNILKHVVGQFSKVLPHDSKARRLFVTSGGLKKVQEIKAEPGSLLQEYINSINSCYPEEIVRYYSPGYSDTLLQRVDSYQPLNN
;
A
#
# COMPACT_ATOMS: atom_id res chain seq x y z
N MET A 1 -22.53 19.54 20.38
CA MET A 1 -21.65 19.12 21.49
C MET A 1 -20.45 18.38 20.92
N ILE A 2 -19.26 18.95 21.00
CA ILE A 2 -18.02 18.26 20.62
C ILE A 2 -17.56 17.49 21.86
N LEU A 3 -17.67 16.16 21.84
CA LEU A 3 -17.09 15.30 22.89
C LEU A 3 -15.57 15.50 22.93
N ASN A 4 -15.00 15.70 24.12
CA ASN A 4 -13.54 15.73 24.34
C ASN A 4 -12.92 14.41 23.81
N PRO A 5 -11.75 14.42 23.15
CA PRO A 5 -10.98 13.23 22.74
C PRO A 5 -11.05 12.03 23.69
N ASP A 6 -10.91 12.23 25.00
CA ASP A 6 -10.94 11.14 25.99
C ASP A 6 -12.31 10.46 26.08
N ALA A 7 -13.39 11.22 25.92
CA ALA A 7 -14.75 10.69 25.92
C ALA A 7 -15.02 9.86 24.65
N LYS A 8 -14.48 10.27 23.50
CA LYS A 8 -14.62 9.51 22.24
C LYS A 8 -13.88 8.17 22.30
N LEU A 9 -12.69 8.16 22.90
CA LEU A 9 -11.91 6.93 23.11
C LEU A 9 -12.65 5.97 24.04
N LYS A 10 -13.17 6.45 25.18
CA LYS A 10 -13.94 5.63 26.13
C LYS A 10 -15.19 5.02 25.48
N LEU A 11 -15.92 5.81 24.69
CA LEU A 11 -17.10 5.30 23.98
C LEU A 11 -16.73 4.21 22.97
N SER A 12 -15.66 4.42 22.19
CA SER A 12 -15.17 3.41 21.23
C SER A 12 -14.79 2.12 21.95
N GLN A 13 -14.08 2.21 23.08
CA GLN A 13 -13.73 1.04 23.88
C GLN A 13 -14.95 0.29 24.41
N LEU A 14 -15.99 1.00 24.88
CA LEU A 14 -17.24 0.38 25.33
C LEU A 14 -17.93 -0.39 24.21
N VAL A 15 -17.99 0.17 22.99
CA VAL A 15 -18.61 -0.49 21.84
C VAL A 15 -17.84 -1.76 21.46
N VAL A 16 -16.50 -1.73 21.48
CA VAL A 16 -15.69 -2.94 21.24
C VAL A 16 -15.94 -3.99 22.32
N ASN A 17 -15.90 -3.60 23.60
CA ASN A 17 -16.07 -4.53 24.73
C ASN A 17 -17.47 -5.17 24.76
N ALA A 18 -18.49 -4.48 24.25
CA ALA A 18 -19.86 -5.00 24.13
C ALA A 18 -20.06 -5.94 22.93
N GLY A 19 -19.03 -6.23 22.14
CA GLY A 19 -19.15 -7.04 20.91
C GLY A 19 -19.72 -6.29 19.72
N GLY A 20 -19.85 -4.96 19.79
CA GLY A 20 -20.48 -4.14 18.76
C GLY A 20 -19.75 -4.15 17.42
N VAL A 21 -18.42 -4.34 17.41
CA VAL A 21 -17.64 -4.41 16.16
C VAL A 21 -18.03 -5.61 15.31
N ALA A 22 -18.12 -6.81 15.92
CA ALA A 22 -18.51 -8.02 15.22
C ALA A 22 -19.94 -7.91 14.67
N ALA A 23 -20.89 -7.46 15.50
CA ALA A 23 -22.28 -7.26 15.08
C ALA A 23 -22.42 -6.25 13.92
N VAL A 24 -21.63 -5.16 13.93
CA VAL A 24 -21.61 -4.20 12.82
C VAL A 24 -21.02 -4.82 11.55
N ILE A 25 -19.98 -5.65 11.66
CA ILE A 25 -19.38 -6.34 10.52
C ILE A 25 -20.37 -7.33 9.88
N ASP A 26 -21.09 -8.11 10.69
CA ASP A 26 -22.14 -9.01 10.21
C ASP A 26 -23.27 -8.21 9.53
N CYS A 27 -23.66 -7.09 10.13
CA CYS A 27 -24.67 -6.19 9.57
C CYS A 27 -24.27 -5.67 8.18
N ILE A 28 -23.06 -5.10 8.03
CA ILE A 28 -22.60 -4.62 6.71
C ILE A 28 -22.41 -5.77 5.71
N GLY A 29 -22.10 -6.99 6.16
CA GLY A 29 -22.07 -8.19 5.31
C GLY A 29 -23.44 -8.55 4.73
N SER A 30 -24.49 -8.41 5.53
CA SER A 30 -25.85 -8.82 5.18
C SER A 30 -26.69 -7.78 4.42
N CYS A 31 -26.30 -6.50 4.43
CA CYS A 31 -26.99 -5.43 3.71
C CYS A 31 -26.20 -4.93 2.49
N LYS A 32 -26.78 -4.02 1.69
CA LYS A 32 -26.15 -3.33 0.55
C LYS A 32 -26.59 -1.86 0.49
N GLY A 33 -25.86 -1.04 -0.26
CA GLY A 33 -26.19 0.36 -0.48
C GLY A 33 -26.11 1.17 0.82
N ASN A 34 -26.92 2.22 0.90
CA ASN A 34 -26.84 3.22 1.97
C ASN A 34 -26.95 2.65 3.40
N THR A 35 -27.55 1.48 3.60
CA THR A 35 -27.62 0.81 4.90
C THR A 35 -26.24 0.39 5.44
N ARG A 36 -25.26 0.13 4.57
CA ARG A 36 -23.87 -0.18 4.99
C ARG A 36 -23.13 1.03 5.55
N LEU A 37 -23.48 2.23 5.08
CA LEU A 37 -22.68 3.43 5.31
C LEU A 37 -22.46 3.75 6.80
N PRO A 38 -23.48 3.71 7.70
CA PRO A 38 -23.26 3.96 9.12
C PRO A 38 -22.30 2.94 9.75
N GLY A 39 -22.39 1.67 9.37
CA GLY A 39 -21.51 0.60 9.86
C GLY A 39 -20.07 0.79 9.40
N ILE A 40 -19.86 1.10 8.12
CA ILE A 40 -18.53 1.40 7.55
C ILE A 40 -17.90 2.60 8.28
N MET A 41 -18.67 3.69 8.47
CA MET A 41 -18.21 4.89 9.16
C MET A 41 -17.85 4.61 10.61
N MET A 42 -18.68 3.86 11.33
CA MET A 42 -18.42 3.45 12.70
C MET A 42 -17.09 2.67 12.81
N LEU A 43 -16.86 1.67 11.95
CA LEU A 43 -15.62 0.90 11.95
C LEU A 43 -14.40 1.78 11.67
N GLY A 44 -14.50 2.71 10.71
CA GLY A 44 -13.43 3.64 10.40
C GLY A 44 -13.11 4.59 11.57
N TYR A 45 -14.13 5.10 12.29
CA TYR A 45 -13.91 5.92 13.49
C TYR A 45 -13.28 5.11 14.62
N VAL A 46 -13.76 3.89 14.91
CA VAL A 46 -13.16 3.01 15.92
C VAL A 46 -11.68 2.76 15.60
N ALA A 47 -11.38 2.38 14.35
CA ALA A 47 -10.01 2.16 13.91
C ALA A 47 -9.15 3.43 13.94
N ALA A 48 -9.75 4.62 13.78
CA ALA A 48 -8.99 5.87 13.82
C ALA A 48 -8.44 6.20 15.22
N HIS A 49 -9.03 5.67 16.29
CA HIS A 49 -8.74 6.10 17.65
C HIS A 49 -7.43 5.56 18.23
N SER A 50 -7.11 4.28 18.03
CA SER A 50 -5.89 3.66 18.56
C SER A 50 -5.53 2.38 17.82
N GLU A 51 -4.28 1.93 17.98
CA GLU A 51 -3.79 0.66 17.43
C GLU A 51 -4.60 -0.52 17.98
N ASN A 52 -4.91 -0.53 19.28
CA ASN A 52 -5.70 -1.61 19.90
C ASN A 52 -7.12 -1.70 19.32
N LEU A 53 -7.76 -0.56 19.06
CA LEU A 53 -9.11 -0.53 18.48
C LEU A 53 -9.09 -0.91 17.00
N ALA A 54 -8.08 -0.49 16.24
CA ALA A 54 -7.89 -0.94 14.87
C ALA A 54 -7.64 -2.45 14.79
N MET A 55 -6.85 -3.00 15.72
CA MET A 55 -6.60 -4.43 15.82
C MET A 55 -7.89 -5.20 16.15
N ALA A 56 -8.77 -4.67 17.00
CA ALA A 56 -10.07 -5.27 17.27
C ALA A 56 -10.93 -5.40 15.99
N VAL A 57 -10.90 -4.39 15.11
CA VAL A 57 -11.56 -4.44 13.79
C VAL A 57 -10.92 -5.51 12.90
N ILE A 58 -9.60 -5.64 12.90
CA ILE A 58 -8.88 -6.67 12.11
C ILE A 58 -9.25 -8.09 12.59
N ILE A 59 -9.17 -8.34 13.90
CA ILE A 59 -9.45 -9.65 14.50
C ILE A 59 -10.90 -10.07 14.23
N SER A 60 -11.83 -9.11 14.27
CA SER A 60 -13.26 -9.32 13.98
C SER A 60 -13.56 -9.48 12.48
N LYS A 61 -12.55 -9.62 11.61
CA LYS A 61 -12.69 -9.77 10.15
C LYS A 61 -13.27 -8.54 9.44
N GLY A 62 -13.09 -7.35 10.01
CA GLY A 62 -13.57 -6.11 9.42
C GLY A 62 -12.87 -5.72 8.12
N VAL A 63 -11.57 -6.02 7.98
CA VAL A 63 -10.79 -5.67 6.78
C VAL A 63 -11.28 -6.39 5.52
N PRO A 64 -11.44 -7.73 5.50
CA PRO A 64 -12.05 -8.43 4.36
C PRO A 64 -13.43 -7.86 4.01
N GLN A 65 -14.28 -7.63 5.01
CA GLN A 65 -15.62 -7.13 4.77
C GLN A 65 -15.64 -5.71 4.20
N LEU A 66 -14.78 -4.82 4.70
CA LEU A 66 -14.61 -3.47 4.14
C LEU A 66 -14.03 -3.51 2.71
N SER A 67 -13.17 -4.48 2.41
CA SER A 67 -12.68 -4.69 1.04
C SER A 67 -13.80 -5.12 0.10
N VAL A 68 -14.72 -5.97 0.55
CA VAL A 68 -15.93 -6.32 -0.21
C VAL A 68 -16.79 -5.08 -0.46
N CYS A 69 -17.02 -4.25 0.57
CA CYS A 69 -17.76 -3.00 0.40
C CYS A 69 -17.09 -2.05 -0.61
N LEU A 70 -15.75 -1.94 -0.59
CA LEU A 70 -15.00 -1.12 -1.54
C LEU A 70 -15.16 -1.60 -2.99
N SER A 71 -15.20 -2.92 -3.20
CA SER A 71 -15.25 -3.52 -4.53
C SER A 71 -16.66 -3.62 -5.09
N GLU A 72 -17.65 -3.99 -4.28
CA GLU A 72 -18.99 -4.37 -4.76
C GLU A 72 -20.02 -3.24 -4.69
N GLU A 73 -19.83 -2.22 -3.86
CA GLU A 73 -20.83 -1.14 -3.75
C GLU A 73 -20.87 -0.29 -5.03
N PRO A 74 -22.04 -0.07 -5.62
CA PRO A 74 -22.13 0.72 -6.84
C PRO A 74 -21.90 2.21 -6.55
N GLU A 75 -22.34 2.71 -5.40
CA GLU A 75 -22.26 4.13 -5.08
C GLU A 75 -20.89 4.56 -4.53
N ASP A 76 -20.32 5.56 -5.17
CA ASP A 76 -19.01 6.10 -4.88
C ASP A 76 -18.85 6.61 -3.44
N HIS A 77 -19.88 7.21 -2.84
CA HIS A 77 -19.77 7.71 -1.46
C HIS A 77 -19.61 6.57 -0.45
N ILE A 78 -20.12 5.38 -0.75
CA ILE A 78 -19.98 4.18 0.08
C ILE A 78 -18.57 3.60 -0.10
N LYS A 79 -18.12 3.47 -1.35
CA LYS A 79 -16.72 3.11 -1.66
C LYS A 79 -15.73 4.06 -1.00
N ALA A 80 -16.04 5.36 -0.99
CA ALA A 80 -15.20 6.39 -0.41
C ALA A 80 -15.10 6.23 1.11
N ALA A 81 -16.22 5.94 1.77
CA ALA A 81 -16.24 5.61 3.19
C ALA A 81 -15.43 4.34 3.50
N ALA A 82 -15.55 3.30 2.67
CA ALA A 82 -14.78 2.05 2.83
C ALA A 82 -13.28 2.29 2.64
N ALA A 83 -12.88 3.01 1.60
CA ALA A 83 -11.49 3.41 1.35
C ALA A 83 -10.92 4.19 2.53
N TRP A 84 -11.67 5.17 3.04
CA TRP A 84 -11.27 5.94 4.21
C TRP A 84 -11.06 5.04 5.44
N ALA A 85 -12.00 4.15 5.75
CA ALA A 85 -11.93 3.23 6.89
C ALA A 85 -10.73 2.28 6.79
N LEU A 86 -10.50 1.67 5.62
CA LEU A 86 -9.31 0.84 5.36
C LEU A 86 -8.00 1.62 5.56
N GLY A 87 -7.98 2.88 5.11
CA GLY A 87 -6.88 3.82 5.36
C GLY A 87 -6.70 4.23 6.82
N GLN A 88 -7.74 4.17 7.67
CA GLN A 88 -7.63 4.37 9.12
C GLN A 88 -7.02 3.14 9.79
N ILE A 89 -7.41 1.93 9.35
CA ILE A 89 -6.88 0.67 9.88
C ILE A 89 -5.39 0.54 9.55
N GLY A 90 -5.02 0.65 8.28
CA GLY A 90 -3.66 0.35 7.82
C GLY A 90 -2.58 1.39 8.17
N ARG A 91 -2.91 2.50 8.84
CA ARG A 91 -1.96 3.60 9.11
C ARG A 91 -1.12 3.43 10.38
N HIS A 92 -1.45 2.47 11.23
CA HIS A 92 -0.88 2.36 12.57
C HIS A 92 0.50 1.70 12.54
N THR A 93 0.54 0.38 12.40
CA THR A 93 1.76 -0.45 12.44
C THR A 93 1.92 -1.30 11.17
N PRO A 94 3.09 -1.94 10.97
CA PRO A 94 3.28 -2.90 9.90
C PRO A 94 2.30 -4.08 9.92
N GLU A 95 1.87 -4.58 11.09
CA GLU A 95 0.86 -5.63 11.16
C GLU A 95 -0.49 -5.16 10.60
N HIS A 96 -0.88 -3.93 10.91
CA HIS A 96 -2.13 -3.35 10.41
C HIS A 96 -2.10 -3.13 8.90
N ALA A 97 -1.02 -2.56 8.39
CA ALA A 97 -0.84 -2.35 6.95
C ALA A 97 -0.83 -3.68 6.19
N ARG A 98 -0.17 -4.70 6.75
CA ARG A 98 -0.16 -6.05 6.18
C ARG A 98 -1.56 -6.65 6.16
N ALA A 99 -2.35 -6.51 7.23
CA ALA A 99 -3.72 -7.01 7.29
C ALA A 99 -4.60 -6.47 6.15
N VAL A 100 -4.41 -5.20 5.76
CA VAL A 100 -5.09 -4.58 4.60
C VAL A 100 -4.47 -4.98 3.27
N ALA A 101 -3.15 -5.12 3.21
CA ALA A 101 -2.46 -5.47 1.96
C ALA A 101 -2.82 -6.89 1.47
N VAL A 102 -2.97 -7.85 2.38
CA VAL A 102 -3.25 -9.26 2.02
C VAL A 102 -4.67 -9.51 1.52
N THR A 103 -5.60 -8.57 1.67
CA THR A 103 -6.97 -8.67 1.14
C THR A 103 -7.10 -8.18 -0.29
N ASN A 104 -5.98 -7.96 -0.99
CA ASN A 104 -5.95 -7.43 -2.36
C ASN A 104 -6.64 -6.06 -2.51
N THR A 105 -6.74 -5.31 -1.41
CA THR A 105 -7.41 -4.00 -1.37
C THR A 105 -6.59 -2.91 -2.05
N LEU A 106 -5.25 -3.02 -2.01
CA LEU A 106 -4.36 -2.02 -2.56
C LEU A 106 -4.57 -1.79 -4.08
N PRO A 107 -4.55 -2.82 -4.95
CA PRO A 107 -4.84 -2.63 -6.38
C PRO A 107 -6.20 -1.98 -6.66
N VAL A 108 -7.25 -2.35 -5.89
CA VAL A 108 -8.59 -1.75 -6.02
C VAL A 108 -8.55 -0.26 -5.67
N LEU A 109 -7.87 0.12 -4.59
CA LEU A 109 -7.72 1.54 -4.26
C LEU A 109 -6.96 2.30 -5.35
N LEU A 110 -5.95 1.68 -5.96
CA LEU A 110 -5.18 2.30 -7.03
C LEU A 110 -6.04 2.52 -8.28
N SER A 111 -6.85 1.53 -8.67
CA SER A 111 -7.76 1.67 -9.81
C SER A 111 -8.82 2.76 -9.58
N LEU A 112 -9.39 2.83 -8.37
CA LEU A 112 -10.37 3.87 -8.01
C LEU A 112 -9.73 5.26 -7.94
N TYR A 113 -8.47 5.36 -7.52
CA TYR A 113 -7.73 6.62 -7.56
C TYR A 113 -7.47 7.10 -9.00
N MET A 114 -7.23 6.17 -9.92
CA MET A 114 -6.84 6.49 -11.31
C MET A 114 -8.00 6.57 -12.29
N SER A 115 -9.18 6.05 -11.93
CA SER A 115 -10.36 6.07 -12.79
C SER A 115 -10.96 7.48 -12.87
N THR A 116 -11.15 7.98 -14.09
CA THR A 116 -11.86 9.23 -14.36
C THR A 116 -13.37 9.13 -14.09
N GLU A 117 -13.90 7.91 -13.95
CA GLU A 117 -15.30 7.66 -13.60
C GLU A 117 -15.56 7.76 -12.10
N SER A 118 -14.51 7.64 -11.28
CA SER A 118 -14.60 7.83 -9.84
C SER A 118 -14.75 9.31 -9.50
N SER A 119 -15.68 9.61 -8.59
CA SER A 119 -15.87 10.92 -7.98
C SER A 119 -14.59 11.43 -7.31
N GLU A 120 -14.48 12.75 -7.22
CA GLU A 120 -13.33 13.43 -6.60
C GLU A 120 -13.11 12.97 -5.15
N ASP A 121 -14.17 12.84 -4.35
CA ASP A 121 -14.09 12.39 -2.97
C ASP A 121 -13.55 10.95 -2.86
N LEU A 122 -14.00 10.05 -3.75
CA LEU A 122 -13.51 8.67 -3.81
C LEU A 122 -12.03 8.63 -4.21
N GLN A 123 -11.61 9.40 -5.22
CA GLN A 123 -10.21 9.48 -5.63
C GLN A 123 -9.32 10.00 -4.50
N VAL A 124 -9.74 11.07 -3.82
CA VAL A 124 -9.01 11.67 -2.70
C VAL A 124 -8.85 10.69 -1.54
N LYS A 125 -9.93 10.01 -1.15
CA LYS A 125 -9.91 9.03 -0.05
C LYS A 125 -9.11 7.78 -0.42
N SER A 126 -9.22 7.31 -1.66
CA SER A 126 -8.43 6.16 -2.15
C SER A 126 -6.94 6.47 -2.14
N LYS A 127 -6.54 7.62 -2.69
CA LYS A 127 -5.14 8.11 -2.64
C LYS A 127 -4.61 8.21 -1.22
N LYS A 128 -5.41 8.78 -0.30
CA LYS A 128 -5.01 8.94 1.11
C LYS A 128 -4.87 7.59 1.81
N ALA A 129 -5.77 6.66 1.54
CA ALA A 129 -5.72 5.30 2.07
C ALA A 129 -4.46 4.57 1.59
N ILE A 130 -4.15 4.60 0.29
CA ILE A 130 -2.92 4.03 -0.29
C ILE A 130 -1.70 4.59 0.45
N LYS A 131 -1.58 5.92 0.56
CA LYS A 131 -0.43 6.54 1.24
C LYS A 131 -0.28 6.09 2.70
N ASN A 132 -1.38 6.07 3.45
CA ASN A 132 -1.38 5.65 4.85
C ASN A 132 -0.90 4.19 5.00
N ILE A 133 -1.41 3.30 4.14
CA ILE A 133 -1.07 1.87 4.17
C ILE A 133 0.39 1.68 3.72
N LEU A 134 0.77 2.26 2.58
CA LEU A 134 2.13 2.15 2.04
C LEU A 134 3.19 2.66 3.02
N GLN A 135 2.92 3.73 3.77
CA GLN A 135 3.90 4.26 4.73
C GLN A 135 4.25 3.29 5.86
N LYS A 136 3.39 2.30 6.13
CA LYS A 136 3.57 1.29 7.18
C LYS A 136 3.77 -0.13 6.64
N CYS A 137 3.47 -0.39 5.37
CA CYS A 137 3.52 -1.73 4.80
C CYS A 137 4.96 -2.20 4.57
N THR A 138 5.36 -3.27 5.26
CA THR A 138 6.63 -3.98 5.04
C THR A 138 6.45 -5.27 4.23
N TYR A 139 5.21 -5.60 3.82
CA TYR A 139 4.91 -6.78 3.02
C TYR A 139 5.11 -6.51 1.53
N LEU A 140 6.36 -6.67 1.09
CA LEU A 140 6.81 -6.31 -0.26
C LEU A 140 6.04 -6.97 -1.43
N PRO A 141 5.57 -8.23 -1.37
CA PRO A 141 4.82 -8.82 -2.47
C PRO A 141 3.55 -8.03 -2.85
N ALA A 142 2.91 -7.35 -1.88
CA ALA A 142 1.76 -6.50 -2.18
C ALA A 142 2.16 -5.11 -2.72
N LEU A 143 3.41 -4.70 -2.53
CA LEU A 143 3.91 -3.40 -2.98
C LEU A 143 4.52 -3.45 -4.37
N GLU A 144 5.03 -4.61 -4.77
CA GLU A 144 5.74 -4.76 -6.04
C GLU A 144 4.92 -4.39 -7.28
N PRO A 145 3.63 -4.76 -7.42
CA PRO A 145 2.82 -4.31 -8.57
C PRO A 145 2.77 -2.78 -8.71
N PHE A 146 2.83 -2.06 -7.59
CA PHE A 146 2.82 -0.59 -7.61
C PHE A 146 4.09 0.02 -8.19
N LEU A 147 5.20 -0.71 -8.31
CA LEU A 147 6.37 -0.19 -9.03
C LEU A 147 6.10 -0.01 -10.53
N TYR A 148 5.12 -0.75 -11.07
CA TYR A 148 4.76 -0.73 -12.48
C TYR A 148 3.57 0.18 -12.74
N ASP A 149 2.54 0.11 -11.89
CA ASP A 149 1.24 0.71 -12.17
C ASP A 149 1.04 2.08 -11.49
N ALA A 150 1.81 2.39 -10.44
CA ALA A 150 1.53 3.56 -9.63
C ALA A 150 2.05 4.86 -10.27
N PRO A 151 1.26 5.95 -10.22
CA PRO A 151 1.72 7.26 -10.68
C PRO A 151 2.85 7.81 -9.79
N PRO A 152 3.66 8.77 -10.27
CA PRO A 152 4.85 9.27 -9.57
C PRO A 152 4.61 9.72 -8.12
N ASN A 153 3.45 10.31 -7.83
CA ASN A 153 3.10 10.79 -6.50
C ASN A 153 2.81 9.67 -5.48
N ILE A 154 2.52 8.45 -5.94
CA ILE A 154 2.40 7.24 -5.12
C ILE A 154 3.69 6.42 -5.17
N LEU A 155 4.31 6.30 -6.35
CA LEU A 155 5.52 5.51 -6.60
C LEU A 155 6.64 5.82 -5.60
N LYS A 156 6.86 7.10 -5.27
CA LYS A 156 7.88 7.48 -4.27
C LYS A 156 7.70 6.83 -2.89
N HIS A 157 6.46 6.55 -2.50
CA HIS A 157 6.16 5.89 -1.23
C HIS A 157 6.46 4.38 -1.30
N VAL A 158 6.25 3.78 -2.46
CA VAL A 158 6.57 2.37 -2.74
C VAL A 158 8.07 2.15 -2.70
N VAL A 159 8.83 2.92 -3.49
CA VAL A 159 10.30 2.87 -3.53
C VAL A 159 10.88 3.17 -2.14
N GLY A 160 10.29 4.12 -1.41
CA GLY A 160 10.68 4.43 -0.04
C GLY A 160 10.44 3.32 0.99
N GLN A 161 9.56 2.35 0.72
CA GLN A 161 9.44 1.15 1.58
C GLN A 161 10.48 0.10 1.20
N PHE A 162 10.68 -0.16 -0.09
CA PHE A 162 11.73 -1.06 -0.55
C PHE A 162 13.10 -0.63 -0.02
N SER A 163 13.41 0.68 -0.04
CA SER A 163 14.67 1.22 0.48
C SER A 163 14.87 1.02 1.99
N LYS A 164 13.80 0.79 2.76
CA LYS A 164 13.86 0.51 4.21
C LYS A 164 13.93 -0.98 4.52
N VAL A 165 13.26 -1.82 3.74
CA VAL A 165 13.15 -3.26 4.02
C VAL A 165 14.33 -4.04 3.43
N LEU A 166 14.75 -3.74 2.20
CA LEU A 166 15.80 -4.48 1.50
C LEU A 166 17.17 -4.50 2.22
N PRO A 167 17.61 -3.46 2.94
CA PRO A 167 18.86 -3.53 3.70
C PRO A 167 18.88 -4.64 4.76
N HIS A 168 17.71 -5.01 5.29
CA HIS A 168 17.56 -5.89 6.45
C HIS A 168 17.00 -7.27 6.12
N ASP A 169 16.58 -7.53 4.87
CA ASP A 169 15.98 -8.80 4.45
C ASP A 169 16.64 -9.36 3.18
N SER A 170 17.51 -10.36 3.36
CA SER A 170 18.23 -11.00 2.26
C SER A 170 17.32 -11.81 1.33
N LYS A 171 16.22 -12.38 1.84
CA LYS A 171 15.25 -13.12 1.03
C LYS A 171 14.47 -12.15 0.15
N ALA A 172 14.06 -11.01 0.70
CA ALA A 172 13.45 -9.93 -0.05
C ALA A 172 14.36 -9.41 -1.16
N ARG A 173 15.66 -9.20 -0.89
CA ARG A 173 16.63 -8.79 -1.92
C ARG A 173 16.68 -9.75 -3.09
N ARG A 174 16.81 -11.05 -2.81
CA ARG A 174 16.83 -12.07 -3.86
C ARG A 174 15.54 -12.04 -4.68
N LEU A 175 14.39 -12.01 -4.00
CA LEU A 175 13.09 -11.98 -4.67
C LEU A 175 12.97 -10.76 -5.58
N PHE A 176 13.29 -9.56 -5.06
CA PHE A 176 13.20 -8.29 -5.77
C PHE A 176 14.01 -8.21 -7.06
N VAL A 177 15.14 -8.91 -7.12
CA VAL A 177 15.92 -9.04 -8.35
C VAL A 177 15.23 -10.01 -9.30
N THR A 178 14.87 -11.20 -8.82
CA THR A 178 14.29 -12.26 -9.68
C THR A 178 12.92 -11.93 -10.24
N SER A 179 12.14 -11.09 -9.56
CA SER A 179 10.82 -10.63 -10.00
C SER A 179 10.88 -9.43 -10.94
N GLY A 180 12.07 -8.86 -11.17
CA GLY A 180 12.26 -7.67 -12.02
C GLY A 180 12.10 -6.33 -11.30
N GLY A 181 11.83 -6.33 -10.00
CA GLY A 181 11.72 -5.09 -9.20
C GLY A 181 12.96 -4.20 -9.28
N LEU A 182 14.17 -4.77 -9.21
CA LEU A 182 15.42 -3.99 -9.32
C LEU A 182 15.57 -3.36 -10.72
N LYS A 183 15.22 -4.10 -11.78
CA LYS A 183 15.17 -3.57 -13.15
C LYS A 183 14.22 -2.38 -13.22
N LYS A 184 13.03 -2.54 -12.66
CA LYS A 184 12.03 -1.48 -12.68
C LYS A 184 12.53 -0.23 -11.96
N VAL A 185 13.23 -0.38 -10.84
CA VAL A 185 13.86 0.73 -10.12
C VAL A 185 14.89 1.48 -10.97
N GLN A 186 15.69 0.80 -11.79
CA GLN A 186 16.66 1.48 -12.68
C GLN A 186 15.99 2.30 -13.79
N GLU A 187 14.75 1.95 -14.17
CA GLU A 187 13.98 2.68 -15.17
C GLU A 187 13.31 3.94 -14.61
N ILE A 188 13.25 4.11 -13.29
CA ILE A 188 12.59 5.25 -12.63
C ILE A 188 13.45 6.50 -12.83
N LYS A 189 12.88 7.50 -13.52
CA LYS A 189 13.48 8.83 -13.63
C LYS A 189 13.23 9.62 -12.35
N ALA A 190 14.29 9.95 -11.63
CA ALA A 190 14.24 10.81 -10.46
C ALA A 190 15.05 12.08 -10.69
N GLU A 191 14.58 13.20 -10.15
CA GLU A 191 15.32 14.46 -10.18
C GLU A 191 16.58 14.35 -9.30
N PRO A 192 17.75 14.84 -9.76
CA PRO A 192 18.96 14.86 -8.94
C PRO A 192 18.74 15.55 -7.59
N GLY A 193 19.17 14.91 -6.51
CA GLY A 193 18.98 15.41 -5.14
C GLY A 193 17.56 15.25 -4.57
N SER A 194 16.63 14.65 -5.31
CA SER A 194 15.30 14.35 -4.79
C SER A 194 15.32 13.17 -3.80
N LEU A 195 14.35 13.15 -2.87
CA LEU A 195 14.15 12.03 -1.95
C LEU A 195 13.92 10.70 -2.68
N LEU A 196 13.33 10.74 -3.88
CA LEU A 196 13.17 9.54 -4.70
C LEU A 196 14.53 8.99 -5.16
N GLN A 197 15.44 9.87 -5.60
CA GLN A 197 16.80 9.48 -5.96
C GLN A 197 17.56 8.89 -4.76
N GLU A 198 17.41 9.47 -3.56
CA GLU A 198 18.00 8.92 -2.34
C GLU A 198 17.50 7.50 -2.04
N TYR A 199 16.19 7.24 -2.21
CA TYR A 199 15.65 5.90 -2.05
C TYR A 199 16.18 4.93 -3.09
N ILE A 200 16.29 5.33 -4.36
CA ILE A 200 16.87 4.50 -5.43
C ILE A 200 18.33 4.16 -5.08
N ASN A 201 19.12 5.14 -4.63
CA ASN A 201 20.51 4.93 -4.24
C ASN A 201 20.65 3.96 -3.06
N SER A 202 19.77 4.07 -2.06
CA SER A 202 19.72 3.13 -0.92
C SER A 202 19.40 1.70 -1.37
N ILE A 203 18.45 1.54 -2.30
CA ILE A 203 18.12 0.23 -2.90
C ILE A 203 19.33 -0.31 -3.67
N ASN A 204 19.98 0.50 -4.50
CA ASN A 204 21.15 0.09 -5.28
C ASN A 204 22.30 -0.36 -4.39
N SER A 205 22.51 0.31 -3.25
CA SER A 205 23.54 -0.04 -2.26
C SER A 205 23.30 -1.39 -1.57
N CYS A 206 22.13 -2.01 -1.77
CA CYS A 206 21.84 -3.36 -1.28
C CYS A 206 22.38 -4.47 -2.20
N TYR A 207 22.91 -4.13 -3.37
CA TYR A 207 23.34 -5.09 -4.40
C TYR A 207 24.78 -4.82 -4.87
N PRO A 208 25.53 -5.85 -5.30
CA PRO A 208 26.80 -5.67 -5.99
C PRO A 208 26.65 -4.78 -7.22
N GLU A 209 27.69 -4.01 -7.51
CA GLU A 209 27.68 -3.04 -8.61
C GLU A 209 27.41 -3.71 -9.96
N GLU A 210 27.91 -4.93 -10.19
CA GLU A 210 27.67 -5.66 -11.44
C GLU A 210 26.19 -5.98 -11.64
N ILE A 211 25.47 -6.29 -10.55
CA ILE A 211 24.02 -6.55 -10.61
C ILE A 211 23.27 -5.26 -10.95
N VAL A 212 23.61 -4.15 -10.31
CA VAL A 212 22.99 -2.85 -10.60
C VAL A 212 23.25 -2.44 -12.05
N ARG A 213 24.50 -2.56 -12.53
CA ARG A 213 24.88 -2.26 -13.91
C ARG A 213 24.14 -3.14 -14.91
N TYR A 214 24.03 -4.45 -14.64
CA TYR A 214 23.32 -5.39 -15.51
C TYR A 214 21.88 -4.95 -15.81
N TYR A 215 21.18 -4.37 -14.83
CA TYR A 215 19.82 -3.87 -14.98
C TYR A 215 19.71 -2.40 -15.38
N SER A 216 20.83 -1.68 -15.48
CA SER A 216 20.83 -0.25 -15.81
C SER A 216 20.50 -0.03 -17.30
N PRO A 217 19.61 0.93 -17.64
CA PRO A 217 19.29 1.24 -19.03
C PRO A 217 20.53 1.52 -19.89
N GLY A 218 20.61 0.91 -21.08
CA GLY A 218 21.73 1.08 -22.03
C GLY A 218 22.97 0.23 -21.73
N TYR A 219 23.00 -0.52 -20.62
CA TYR A 219 24.15 -1.38 -20.31
C TYR A 219 24.29 -2.54 -21.31
N SER A 220 23.18 -3.10 -21.81
CA SER A 220 23.20 -4.10 -22.88
C SER A 220 23.93 -3.61 -24.12
N ASP A 221 23.73 -2.35 -24.50
CA ASP A 221 24.35 -1.76 -25.69
C ASP A 221 25.86 -1.60 -25.49
N THR A 222 26.27 -1.25 -24.26
CA THR A 222 27.69 -1.21 -23.86
C THR A 222 28.34 -2.59 -23.92
N LEU A 223 27.61 -3.64 -23.52
CA LEU A 223 28.11 -5.02 -23.64
C LEU A 223 28.24 -5.46 -25.11
N LEU A 224 27.27 -5.11 -25.96
CA LEU A 224 27.32 -5.40 -27.39
C LEU A 224 28.53 -4.72 -28.07
N GLN A 225 28.80 -3.45 -27.76
CA GLN A 225 30.01 -2.76 -28.25
C GLN A 225 31.32 -3.44 -27.82
N ARG A 226 31.35 -4.04 -26.63
CA ARG A 226 32.50 -4.83 -26.17
C ARG A 226 32.64 -6.14 -26.91
N VAL A 227 31.54 -6.79 -27.27
CA VAL A 227 31.55 -8.00 -28.11
C VAL A 227 32.09 -7.66 -29.51
N ASP A 228 31.63 -6.56 -30.11
CA ASP A 228 32.07 -6.13 -31.44
C ASP A 228 33.58 -5.79 -31.49
N SER A 229 34.16 -5.36 -30.36
CA SER A 229 35.58 -5.06 -30.22
C SER A 229 36.42 -6.21 -29.68
N TYR A 230 35.82 -7.35 -29.31
CA TYR A 230 36.54 -8.48 -28.74
C TYR A 230 37.26 -9.29 -29.83
N GLN A 231 38.58 -9.44 -29.67
CA GLN A 231 39.37 -10.34 -30.49
C GLN A 231 39.63 -11.65 -29.72
N PRO A 232 39.12 -12.81 -30.19
CA PRO A 232 39.41 -14.09 -29.57
C PRO A 232 40.92 -14.36 -29.57
N LEU A 233 41.44 -14.88 -28.47
CA LEU A 233 42.81 -15.39 -28.43
C LEU A 233 42.91 -16.58 -29.40
N ASN A 234 43.71 -16.46 -30.45
CA ASN A 234 44.06 -17.58 -31.31
C ASN A 234 44.93 -18.55 -30.50
N ASN A 235 44.40 -19.72 -30.18
CA ASN A 235 45.19 -20.87 -29.71
C ASN A 235 45.88 -21.55 -30.90
#